data_AF-A0A933YZK2-F1
#
_entry.id   AF-A0A933YZK2-F1
#
_cell.length_a   1.000
_cell.length_b   1.000
_cell.length_c   1.000
_cell.angle_alpha   90.00
_cell.angle_beta   90.00
_cell.angle_gamma   90.00
#
_symmetry.space_group_name_H-M   'P 1'
#
loop_
_entity.id
_entity.type
_entity.pdbx_description
1 polymer ?
#
loop_
_entity_poly.entity_id
_entity_poly.type
_entity_poly.pdbx_seq_one_letter_code
_entity_poly.pdbx_strand_id
1 'polypeptide(L)'
;MAKDKMSFEQRLERLRTVVDSLERGDLPLEKALALYKEGLGLSGELGRQLETAKNEVRLVQEGLLKEFAALEGGAADEEPGQ
;
A
#
# COMPACT_ATOMS: atom_id res chain seq x y z
N MET A 1 2.86 -26.05 -0.66
CA MET A 1 1.79 -25.38 -1.43
C MET A 1 1.50 -24.07 -0.74
N ALA A 2 1.90 -22.95 -1.34
CA ALA A 2 1.72 -21.63 -0.73
C ALA A 2 0.22 -21.34 -0.71
N LYS A 3 -0.32 -21.16 0.48
CA LYS A 3 -1.73 -20.85 0.75
C LYS A 3 -2.09 -19.60 -0.05
N ASP A 4 -2.89 -19.75 -1.11
CA ASP A 4 -3.30 -18.70 -2.04
C ASP A 4 -3.79 -17.47 -1.28
N LYS A 5 -2.90 -16.51 -1.03
CA LYS A 5 -3.29 -15.17 -0.67
C LYS A 5 -3.80 -14.55 -1.97
N MET A 6 -5.04 -14.06 -1.94
CA MET A 6 -5.56 -13.23 -3.04
C MET A 6 -4.53 -12.15 -3.42
N SER A 7 -4.45 -11.80 -4.69
CA SER A 7 -3.70 -10.64 -5.17
C SER A 7 -4.36 -9.34 -4.70
N PHE A 8 -3.66 -8.22 -4.89
CA PHE A 8 -4.19 -6.88 -4.58
C PHE A 8 -5.43 -6.61 -5.43
N GLU A 9 -5.35 -6.91 -6.72
CA GLU A 9 -6.39 -6.71 -7.73
C GLU A 9 -7.62 -7.55 -7.39
N GLN A 10 -7.43 -8.80 -6.98
CA GLN A 10 -8.53 -9.67 -6.55
C GLN A 10 -9.23 -9.14 -5.29
N ARG A 11 -8.47 -8.64 -4.30
CA ARG A 11 -9.06 -8.01 -3.10
C ARG A 11 -9.82 -6.74 -3.45
N LEU A 12 -9.29 -5.93 -4.35
CA LEU A 12 -9.92 -4.69 -4.79
C LEU A 12 -11.23 -4.97 -5.53
N GLU A 13 -11.23 -5.94 -6.44
CA GLU A 13 -12.44 -6.36 -7.15
C GLU A 13 -13.49 -6.93 -6.19
N ARG A 14 -13.04 -7.71 -5.20
CA ARG A 14 -13.94 -8.21 -4.16
C ARG A 14 -14.54 -7.08 -3.33
N LEU A 15 -13.74 -6.10 -2.92
CA LEU A 15 -14.22 -4.93 -2.17
C LEU A 15 -15.25 -4.15 -2.99
N ARG A 16 -15.00 -3.95 -4.29
CA ARG A 16 -15.97 -3.30 -5.20
C ARG A 16 -17.29 -4.07 -5.23
N THR A 17 -17.24 -5.39 -5.42
CA THR A 17 -18.43 -6.24 -5.41
C THR A 17 -19.20 -6.16 -4.09
N VAL A 18 -18.48 -6.08 -2.97
CA VAL A 18 -19.06 -5.91 -1.62
C VAL A 18 -19.81 -4.58 -1.53
N VAL A 19 -19.18 -3.47 -1.94
CA VAL A 19 -19.78 -2.13 -1.95
C VAL A 19 -21.02 -2.10 -2.84
N ASP A 20 -20.91 -2.56 -4.08
CA ASP A 20 -22.03 -2.64 -5.03
C ASP A 20 -23.21 -3.44 -4.45
N SER A 21 -22.92 -4.48 -3.65
CA SER A 21 -23.94 -5.29 -3.01
C SER A 21 -24.61 -4.62 -1.82
N LEU A 22 -23.86 -3.82 -1.05
CA LEU A 22 -24.41 -3.03 0.04
C LEU A 22 -25.27 -1.87 -0.48
N GLU A 23 -24.86 -1.24 -1.58
CA GLU A 23 -25.56 -0.10 -2.19
C GLU A 23 -26.92 -0.47 -2.80
N ARG A 24 -27.08 -1.71 -3.29
CA ARG A 24 -28.38 -2.17 -3.80
C ARG A 24 -29.48 -2.21 -2.74
N GLY A 25 -29.13 -2.37 -1.46
CA GLY A 25 -30.07 -2.31 -0.35
C GLY A 25 -31.12 -3.44 -0.31
N ASP A 26 -31.00 -4.47 -1.14
CA ASP A 26 -31.92 -5.60 -1.27
C ASP A 26 -31.54 -6.80 -0.37
N LEU A 27 -30.53 -6.62 0.48
CA LEU A 27 -29.98 -7.68 1.32
C LEU A 27 -30.63 -7.72 2.70
N PRO A 28 -30.91 -8.92 3.25
CA PRO A 28 -31.22 -9.09 4.66
C PRO A 28 -30.13 -8.51 5.55
N LEU A 29 -30.52 -7.96 6.71
CA LEU A 29 -29.61 -7.30 7.65
C LEU A 29 -28.38 -8.13 8.01
N GLU A 30 -28.56 -9.43 8.27
CA GLU A 30 -27.45 -10.33 8.60
C GLU A 30 -26.41 -10.43 7.48
N LYS A 31 -26.86 -10.48 6.22
CA LYS A 31 -25.96 -10.50 5.05
C LYS A 31 -25.28 -9.16 4.85
N ALA A 32 -26.00 -8.06 5.01
CA ALA A 32 -25.43 -6.71 4.94
C ALA A 32 -24.34 -6.51 6.00
N LEU A 33 -24.57 -6.97 7.24
CA LEU A 33 -23.57 -6.92 8.31
C LEU A 33 -22.34 -7.78 8.02
N ALA A 34 -22.53 -8.97 7.44
CA ALA A 34 -21.42 -9.84 7.05
C ALA A 34 -20.56 -9.20 5.96
N LEU A 35 -21.19 -8.66 4.90
CA LEU A 35 -20.51 -7.97 3.81
C LEU A 35 -19.81 -6.70 4.30
N TYR A 36 -20.41 -5.94 5.21
CA TYR A 36 -19.77 -4.77 5.79
C TYR A 36 -18.48 -5.11 6.54
N LYS A 37 -18.51 -6.18 7.37
CA LYS A 37 -17.30 -6.67 8.06
C LYS A 37 -16.24 -7.14 7.08
N GLU A 38 -16.64 -7.84 6.03
CA GLU A 38 -15.73 -8.26 4.95
C GLU A 38 -15.08 -7.04 4.28
N GLY A 39 -15.88 -6.03 3.91
CA GLY A 39 -15.41 -4.80 3.29
C GLY A 39 -14.41 -4.03 4.16
N LEU A 40 -14.65 -3.95 5.47
CA LEU A 40 -13.69 -3.37 6.42
C LEU A 40 -12.36 -4.13 6.43
N GLY A 41 -12.41 -5.46 6.42
CA GLY A 41 -11.21 -6.31 6.36
C GLY A 41 -10.41 -6.07 5.09
N LEU A 42 -11.08 -6.12 3.92
CA LEU A 42 -10.47 -5.90 2.61
C LEU A 42 -9.86 -4.50 2.49
N SER A 43 -10.58 -3.46 2.92
CA SER A 43 -10.09 -2.08 2.91
C SER A 43 -8.82 -1.93 3.76
N GLY A 44 -8.82 -2.50 4.97
CA GLY A 44 -7.64 -2.49 5.84
C GLY A 44 -6.43 -3.23 5.25
N GLU A 45 -6.64 -4.36 4.57
CA GLU A 45 -5.58 -5.10 3.90
C GLU A 45 -4.99 -4.35 2.71
N LEU A 46 -5.85 -3.80 1.84
CA LEU A 46 -5.44 -3.00 0.70
C LEU A 46 -4.65 -1.76 1.15
N GLY A 47 -5.13 -1.07 2.19
CA GLY A 47 -4.43 0.07 2.78
C GLY A 47 -3.04 -0.31 3.29
N ARG A 48 -2.90 -1.40 4.05
CA ARG A 48 -1.58 -1.88 4.51
C ARG A 48 -0.64 -2.18 3.36
N GLN A 49 -1.13 -2.86 2.31
CA GLN A 49 -0.31 -3.20 1.15
C GLN A 49 0.18 -1.94 0.41
N LEU A 50 -0.69 -0.93 0.26
CA LEU A 50 -0.31 0.36 -0.32
C LEU A 50 0.72 1.11 0.53
N GLU A 51 0.57 1.12 1.85
CA GLU A 51 1.56 1.75 2.74
C GLU A 51 2.93 1.06 2.67
N THR A 52 2.95 -0.27 2.60
CA THR A 52 4.20 -1.02 2.37
C THR A 52 4.85 -0.61 1.04
N ALA A 53 4.09 -0.60 -0.05
CA ALA A 53 4.60 -0.21 -1.36
C ALA A 53 5.12 1.23 -1.38
N LYS A 54 4.40 2.17 -0.75
CA LYS A 54 4.85 3.57 -0.61
C LYS A 54 6.16 3.67 0.16
N ASN A 55 6.31 2.90 1.24
CA ASN A 55 7.53 2.89 2.04
C ASN A 55 8.72 2.34 1.25
N GLU A 56 8.53 1.26 0.48
CA GLU A 56 9.55 0.71 -0.40
C GLU A 56 10.01 1.72 -1.46
N VAL A 57 9.06 2.39 -2.11
CA VAL A 57 9.35 3.46 -3.08
C VAL A 57 10.15 4.59 -2.44
N ARG A 58 9.76 5.02 -1.22
CA ARG A 58 10.47 6.06 -0.48
C ARG A 58 11.90 5.64 -0.15
N LEU A 59 12.11 4.42 0.32
CA LEU A 59 13.45 3.93 0.65
C LEU A 59 14.36 3.88 -0.58
N VAL A 60 13.83 3.45 -1.74
CA VAL A 60 14.57 3.44 -3.00
C VAL A 60 14.92 4.86 -3.44
N GLN A 61 13.98 5.82 -3.35
CA GLN A 61 14.26 7.22 -3.66
C GLN A 61 15.33 7.82 -2.75
N GLU A 62 15.24 7.59 -1.43
CA GLU A 62 16.24 8.06 -0.46
C GLU A 62 17.63 7.44 -0.73
N GLY A 63 17.68 6.17 -1.12
CA GLY A 63 18.92 5.50 -1.54
C GLY A 63 19.52 6.12 -2.80
N LEU A 64 18.70 6.30 -3.85
CA LEU A 64 19.11 6.94 -5.09
C LEU A 64 19.65 8.35 -4.85
N LEU A 65 18.96 9.16 -4.03
CA LEU A 65 19.41 10.52 -3.69
C LEU A 65 20.79 10.53 -3.01
N LYS A 66 21.07 9.56 -2.13
CA LYS A 66 22.39 9.41 -1.51
C LYS A 66 23.47 9.01 -2.52
N GLU A 67 23.14 8.15 -3.47
CA GLU A 67 24.05 7.72 -4.53
C GLU A 67 24.37 8.88 -5.48
N PHE A 68 23.38 9.68 -5.87
CA PHE A 68 23.59 10.91 -6.65
C PHE A 68 24.49 11.92 -5.91
N ALA A 69 24.25 12.14 -4.62
CA ALA A 69 25.11 13.01 -3.80
C ALA A 69 26.56 12.50 -3.70
N ALA A 70 26.76 11.17 -3.70
CA ALA A 70 28.09 10.57 -3.70
C ALA A 70 28.81 10.71 -5.05
N LEU A 71 28.06 10.74 -6.17
CA LEU A 71 28.59 10.90 -7.53
C LEU A 71 28.92 12.36 -7.89
N GLU A 72 28.20 13.34 -7.33
CA GLU A 72 28.47 14.78 -7.56
C GLU A 72 29.73 15.30 -6.82
N GLY A 73 30.44 14.45 -6.07
CA GLY A 73 31.67 14.79 -5.35
C GLY A 73 31.42 15.00 -3.85
N GLY A 74 32.32 14.59 -2.96
CA GLY A 74 33.73 14.88 -3.14
C GLY A 74 33.98 16.39 -3.29
N ALA A 75 33.17 17.23 -2.64
CA ALA A 75 33.39 18.68 -2.55
C ALA A 75 32.95 19.18 -1.16
N ALA A 76 33.52 18.60 -0.12
CA ALA A 76 33.57 19.18 1.23
C ALA A 76 34.89 18.81 1.93
N ASP A 77 36.00 18.95 1.20
CA ASP A 77 37.37 19.14 1.70
C ASP A 77 37.94 20.11 0.63
N GLU A 78 38.37 21.34 0.89
CA GLU A 78 39.16 21.94 1.97
C GLU A 78 38.63 23.38 2.26
N GLU A 79 38.81 23.99 3.43
CA GLU A 79 40.10 24.52 3.92
C GLU A 79 40.30 24.30 5.42
N PRO A 80 41.44 23.69 5.84
CA PRO A 80 42.00 23.91 7.15
C PRO A 80 42.68 25.30 7.15
N GLY A 81 41.90 26.34 7.45
CA GLY A 81 42.38 27.72 7.49
C GLY A 81 42.68 28.22 8.91
N GLN A 82 43.92 28.00 9.34
CA GLN A 82 44.69 28.66 10.44
C GLN A 82 44.15 28.62 11.88
#